data_AF-A0A437JYR4-F1
#
_entry.id   AF-A0A437JYR4-F1
#
_cell.length_a   1.000
_cell.length_b   1.000
_cell.length_c   1.000
_cell.angle_alpha   90.00
_cell.angle_beta   90.00
_cell.angle_gamma   90.00
#
_symmetry.space_group_name_H-M   'P 1'
#
loop_
_entity.id
_entity.type
_entity.pdbx_description
1 polymer ?
#
loop_
_entity_poly.entity_id
_entity_poly.type
_entity_poly.pdbx_seq_one_letter_code
_entity_poly.pdbx_strand_id
1 'polypeptide(L)'
;MFERLRETLDVQFRGDSVVAGDDGYIKPNYELRDDGAWLRANDVEDSFNWTPACDVAAAHDGPDPLTTPALPFPFTARQLAAFMLDGWGWFLHQRFVGDDGLLDVETAQALLGGVRDAKPREAIEAALAALVQARHFVGEPDAELAKAEKVAASTFDALNAKAEKLHDWRAKGISEQERDARVQRRNAMTDSAKAALRQAQTAQHEDHKAWRSRMVLWLLGAGDRKYSRDEWQALLKLEQASAWLAGHAPDPSPEEKREELIGWYDATVRADYWFGISSVTAVEAAQLLSCENPHDPDSANWLETTTEHLNPEAKRELLRGFDDEGGKRSLTEWLQCAKSRGWRYDPWIEHYIAARGDSLPCPTRGVPAEETSQAQRQARRYQMCVDAGLVMPTNDYASLPRGISALAKQEGITRQAFSEDVKAHIRRLNGR
;
A
#
# COMPACT_ATOMS: atom_id res chain seq x y z
N MET A 1 23.54 4.09 3.37
CA MET A 1 22.44 4.33 2.41
C MET A 1 22.39 5.79 2.00
N PHE A 2 22.15 6.72 2.92
CA PHE A 2 22.10 8.15 2.61
C PHE A 2 23.38 8.70 1.99
N GLU A 3 24.55 8.25 2.42
CA GLU A 3 25.83 8.61 1.79
C GLU A 3 25.83 8.35 0.28
N ARG A 4 25.29 7.20 -0.15
CA ARG A 4 25.22 6.84 -1.56
C ARG A 4 24.23 7.71 -2.32
N LEU A 5 23.09 8.06 -1.73
CA LEU A 5 22.14 9.01 -2.33
C LEU A 5 22.78 10.38 -2.48
N ARG A 6 23.46 10.86 -1.44
CA ARG A 6 24.19 12.12 -1.45
C ARG A 6 25.30 12.16 -2.51
N GLU A 7 25.98 11.04 -2.77
CA GLU A 7 26.97 10.95 -3.85
C GLU A 7 26.38 11.18 -5.24
N THR A 8 25.11 10.83 -5.47
CA THR A 8 24.47 11.03 -6.78
C THR A 8 24.30 12.49 -7.15
N LEU A 9 24.25 13.39 -6.16
CA LEU A 9 24.07 14.82 -6.37
C LEU A 9 25.29 15.48 -7.04
N ASP A 10 26.48 14.93 -6.84
CA ASP A 10 27.73 15.44 -7.42
C ASP A 10 27.95 14.94 -8.87
N VAL A 11 27.03 14.16 -9.42
CA VAL A 11 27.18 13.60 -10.76
C VAL A 11 26.52 14.52 -11.77
N GLN A 12 27.21 14.90 -12.86
CA GLN A 12 26.65 15.70 -13.94
C GLN A 12 26.53 14.87 -15.22
N PHE A 13 25.39 14.97 -15.90
CA PHE A 13 25.21 14.41 -17.23
C PHE A 13 25.72 15.41 -18.28
N ARG A 14 26.70 15.01 -19.09
CA ARG A 14 27.17 15.77 -20.26
C ARG A 14 26.96 14.94 -21.52
N GLY A 15 25.82 15.14 -22.19
CA GLY A 15 25.39 14.25 -23.27
C GLY A 15 25.21 12.82 -22.74
N ASP A 16 25.71 11.83 -23.47
CA ASP A 16 25.62 10.40 -23.10
C ASP A 16 26.65 9.99 -22.02
N SER A 17 27.43 10.94 -21.49
CA SER A 17 28.48 10.68 -20.52
C SER A 17 28.12 11.18 -19.13
N VAL A 18 28.21 10.27 -18.16
CA VAL A 18 28.14 10.58 -16.72
C VAL A 18 29.51 11.07 -16.26
N VAL A 19 29.63 12.36 -15.98
CA VAL A 19 30.89 12.97 -15.50
C VAL A 19 30.70 13.34 -14.04
N ALA A 20 31.66 13.03 -13.17
CA ALA A 20 31.66 13.61 -11.82
C ALA A 20 31.77 15.14 -11.96
N GLY A 21 30.69 15.85 -11.65
CA GLY A 21 30.70 17.30 -11.59
C GLY A 21 31.32 17.74 -10.26
N ASP A 22 31.97 18.89 -10.26
CA ASP A 22 32.51 19.50 -9.04
C ASP A 22 31.38 20.20 -8.24
N ASP A 23 30.23 19.54 -8.07
CA ASP A 23 29.10 20.06 -7.29
C ASP A 23 29.30 19.78 -5.79
N GLY A 24 30.46 20.21 -5.28
CA GLY A 24 30.75 20.36 -3.86
C GLY A 24 29.82 21.35 -3.14
N TYR A 25 28.68 21.71 -3.72
CA TYR A 25 27.71 22.63 -3.17
C TYR A 25 26.78 21.98 -2.15
N ILE A 26 26.38 20.71 -2.33
CA ILE A 26 25.36 20.10 -1.45
C ILE A 26 26.01 19.27 -0.33
N LYS A 27 27.04 18.49 -0.64
CA LYS A 27 27.71 17.61 0.34
C LYS A 27 28.19 18.32 1.61
N PRO A 28 28.81 19.50 1.55
CA PRO A 28 29.29 20.19 2.75
C PRO A 28 28.16 20.63 3.69
N ASN A 29 26.93 20.74 3.19
CA ASN A 29 25.81 21.28 3.96
C ASN A 29 25.18 20.24 4.89
N TYR A 30 25.62 18.98 4.79
CA TYR A 30 25.19 17.93 5.67
C TYR A 30 26.34 17.46 6.58
N GLU A 31 26.03 17.34 7.86
CA GLU A 31 26.78 16.56 8.82
C GLU A 31 26.07 15.23 9.03
N LEU A 32 26.74 14.12 8.74
CA LEU A 32 26.20 12.79 9.02
C LEU A 32 26.64 12.39 10.42
N ARG A 33 25.66 12.10 11.26
CA ARG A 33 25.83 11.58 12.61
C ARG A 33 25.20 10.19 12.69
N ASP A 34 25.44 9.49 13.80
CA ASP A 34 24.88 8.15 14.01
C ASP A 34 23.34 8.13 14.03
N ASP A 35 22.71 9.26 14.41
CA ASP A 35 21.27 9.43 14.55
C ASP A 35 20.57 10.07 13.34
N GLY A 36 21.31 10.55 12.34
CA GLY A 36 20.71 11.15 11.15
C GLY A 36 21.63 12.04 10.31
N ALA A 37 21.05 12.58 9.24
CA ALA A 37 21.61 13.66 8.46
C ALA A 37 21.17 15.01 9.03
N TRP A 38 22.14 15.83 9.41
CA TRP A 38 21.93 17.14 10.02
C TRP A 38 22.35 18.23 9.04
N LEU A 39 21.61 19.34 9.00
CA LEU A 39 22.07 20.53 8.29
C LEU A 39 23.21 21.17 9.08
N ARG A 40 24.30 21.52 8.40
CA ARG A 40 25.29 22.44 8.96
C ARG A 40 24.70 23.84 8.96
N ALA A 41 24.93 24.58 10.04
CA ALA A 41 24.70 26.01 10.03
C ALA A 41 25.56 26.60 8.90
N ASN A 42 24.90 27.09 7.86
CA ASN A 42 25.55 27.66 6.70
C ASN A 42 25.02 29.07 6.46
N ASP A 43 25.90 29.93 5.95
CA ASP A 43 25.60 31.33 5.59
C ASP A 43 24.80 31.47 4.29
N VAL A 44 24.11 30.42 3.84
CA VAL A 44 23.28 30.41 2.62
C VAL A 44 21.89 30.94 2.93
N GLU A 45 21.15 31.28 1.87
CA GLU A 45 19.77 31.80 1.94
C GLU A 45 18.87 30.91 2.82
N ASP A 46 18.04 31.54 3.67
CA ASP A 46 17.20 30.86 4.68
C ASP A 46 16.32 29.74 4.10
N SER A 47 15.95 29.84 2.82
CA SER A 47 15.20 28.84 2.07
C SER A 47 15.88 27.46 2.04
N PHE A 48 17.22 27.41 2.11
CA PHE A 48 17.98 26.16 2.10
C PHE A 48 18.19 25.57 3.49
N ASN A 49 17.97 26.34 4.56
CA ASN A 49 18.05 25.89 5.95
C ASN A 49 16.71 25.30 6.44
N TRP A 50 16.07 24.50 5.59
CA TRP A 50 14.78 23.88 5.85
C TRP A 50 14.91 22.40 6.20
N THR A 51 14.17 21.96 7.21
CA THR A 51 13.94 20.55 7.53
C THR A 51 12.45 20.26 7.65
N PRO A 52 12.00 19.00 7.50
CA PRO A 52 10.60 18.65 7.72
C PRO A 52 10.07 19.11 9.09
N ALA A 53 10.92 19.13 10.12
CA ALA A 53 10.56 19.60 11.45
C ALA A 53 10.09 21.07 11.44
N CYS A 54 10.63 21.93 10.57
CA CYS A 54 10.24 23.34 10.48
C CYS A 54 8.73 23.54 10.24
N ASP A 55 8.09 22.63 9.50
CA ASP A 55 6.67 22.74 9.16
C ASP A 55 5.73 22.03 10.14
N VAL A 56 6.28 21.31 11.13
CA VAL A 56 5.50 20.63 12.18
C VAL A 56 5.85 21.11 13.60
N ALA A 57 6.88 21.95 13.75
CA ALA A 57 7.35 22.48 15.04
C ALA A 57 6.29 23.30 15.81
N ALA A 58 5.30 23.87 15.12
CA ALA A 58 4.23 24.63 15.75
C ALA A 58 3.15 23.75 16.42
N ALA A 59 3.17 22.43 16.22
CA ALA A 59 2.27 21.50 16.91
C ALA A 59 2.66 21.38 18.40
N HIS A 60 1.69 21.09 19.28
CA HIS A 60 1.91 21.05 20.74
C HIS A 60 3.05 20.11 21.17
N ASP A 61 3.24 19.01 20.44
CA ASP A 61 4.30 18.02 20.61
C ASP A 61 5.20 17.93 19.35
N GLY A 62 5.32 19.03 18.60
CA GLY A 62 6.11 19.09 17.37
C GLY A 62 7.62 18.95 17.63
N PRO A 63 8.37 18.28 16.73
CA PRO A 63 9.82 18.19 16.84
C PRO A 63 10.47 19.57 16.75
N ASP A 64 11.46 19.85 17.60
CA ASP A 64 12.26 21.07 17.51
C ASP A 64 13.25 20.96 16.32
N PRO A 65 13.18 21.86 15.31
CA PRO A 65 14.04 21.81 14.14
C PRO A 65 15.54 21.94 14.44
N LEU A 66 15.90 22.50 15.59
CA LEU A 66 17.31 22.66 16.01
C LEU A 66 17.89 21.39 16.62
N THR A 67 17.03 20.50 17.11
CA THR A 67 17.42 19.27 17.81
C THR A 67 16.90 18.00 17.11
N THR A 68 16.32 18.15 15.92
CA THR A 68 15.83 17.05 15.09
C THR A 68 16.65 16.96 13.80
N PRO A 69 17.16 15.77 13.42
CA PRO A 69 17.87 15.61 12.15
C PRO A 69 16.94 15.95 10.97
N ALA A 70 17.52 16.48 9.89
CA ALA A 70 16.79 16.72 8.64
C ALA A 70 16.24 15.40 8.05
N LEU A 71 16.97 14.30 8.27
CA LEU A 71 16.54 12.94 7.97
C LEU A 71 17.10 11.99 9.04
N PRO A 72 16.27 11.33 9.88
CA PRO A 72 16.75 10.44 10.94
C PRO A 72 17.35 9.13 10.41
N PHE A 73 18.24 8.49 11.17
CA PHE A 73 18.73 7.14 10.88
C PHE A 73 18.26 6.12 11.93
N PRO A 74 17.71 4.96 11.50
CA PRO A 74 17.24 4.66 10.14
C PRO A 74 16.03 5.56 9.75
N PHE A 75 15.84 5.81 8.46
CA PHE A 75 14.64 6.50 7.95
C PHE A 75 13.69 5.54 7.23
N THR A 76 12.43 5.94 7.20
CA THR A 76 11.39 5.36 6.34
C THR A 76 11.32 6.08 4.98
N ALA A 77 10.66 5.46 4.00
CA ALA A 77 10.39 6.09 2.70
C ALA A 77 9.63 7.42 2.84
N ARG A 78 8.71 7.53 3.81
CA ARG A 78 7.92 8.74 4.07
C ARG A 78 8.75 9.86 4.68
N GLN A 79 9.72 9.53 5.53
CA GLN A 79 10.69 10.51 6.05
C GLN A 79 11.63 11.00 4.95
N LEU A 80 12.09 10.11 4.05
CA LEU A 80 12.87 10.51 2.87
C LEU A 80 12.04 11.37 1.91
N ALA A 81 10.77 11.02 1.68
CA ALA A 81 9.82 11.81 0.90
C ALA A 81 9.59 13.20 1.50
N ALA A 82 9.42 13.30 2.82
CA ALA A 82 9.25 14.59 3.50
C ALA A 82 10.51 15.45 3.33
N PHE A 83 11.69 14.85 3.51
CA PHE A 83 12.97 15.52 3.30
C PHE A 83 13.15 16.04 1.87
N MET A 84 12.61 15.33 0.88
CA MET A 84 12.66 15.68 -0.54
C MET A 84 11.78 16.85 -0.98
N LEU A 85 10.91 17.39 -0.11
CA LEU A 85 9.96 18.45 -0.49
C LEU A 85 10.62 19.81 -0.70
N ASP A 86 11.68 20.13 0.04
CA ASP A 86 12.28 21.47 0.03
C ASP A 86 13.74 21.47 0.54
N GLY A 87 14.32 22.67 0.63
CA GLY A 87 15.68 22.91 1.06
C GLY A 87 16.67 22.14 0.21
N TRP A 88 17.71 21.61 0.85
CA TRP A 88 18.72 20.80 0.17
C TRP A 88 18.21 19.41 -0.28
N GLY A 89 17.15 18.88 0.33
CA GLY A 89 16.59 17.58 -0.04
C GLY A 89 15.81 17.60 -1.36
N TRP A 90 15.28 18.76 -1.74
CA TRP A 90 14.62 18.98 -3.03
C TRP A 90 15.49 18.61 -4.24
N PHE A 91 16.80 18.81 -4.15
CA PHE A 91 17.73 18.43 -5.23
C PHE A 91 17.79 16.92 -5.45
N LEU A 92 17.52 16.09 -4.43
CA LEU A 92 17.36 14.65 -4.63
C LEU A 92 16.06 14.35 -5.39
N HIS A 93 14.95 14.99 -5.03
CA HIS A 93 13.71 14.82 -5.78
C HIS A 93 13.88 15.21 -7.25
N GLN A 94 14.38 16.42 -7.50
CA GLN A 94 14.61 16.91 -8.86
C GLN A 94 15.54 16.01 -9.67
N ARG A 95 16.47 15.33 -9.00
CA ARG A 95 17.44 14.47 -9.68
C ARG A 95 16.81 13.23 -10.28
N PHE A 96 15.85 12.63 -9.59
CA PHE A 96 15.30 11.31 -9.95
C PHE A 96 13.93 11.40 -10.60
N VAL A 97 13.43 12.60 -10.86
CA VAL A 97 12.07 12.82 -11.37
C VAL A 97 12.12 13.41 -12.77
N GLY A 98 11.34 12.84 -13.69
CA GLY A 98 11.16 13.34 -15.06
C GLY A 98 10.20 14.52 -15.14
N ASP A 99 10.00 15.04 -16.36
CA ASP A 99 9.08 16.16 -16.63
C ASP A 99 7.61 15.86 -16.26
N ASP A 100 7.25 14.58 -16.19
CA ASP A 100 5.94 14.08 -15.80
C ASP A 100 5.75 13.95 -14.28
N GLY A 101 6.78 14.23 -13.48
CA GLY A 101 6.73 14.09 -12.03
C GLY A 101 6.93 12.66 -11.53
N LEU A 102 7.20 11.70 -12.42
CA LEU A 102 7.45 10.29 -12.09
C LEU A 102 8.95 9.99 -12.06
N LEU A 103 9.31 8.79 -11.55
CA LEU A 103 10.70 8.34 -11.53
C LEU A 103 11.28 8.30 -12.94
N ASP A 104 12.37 9.04 -13.16
CA ASP A 104 13.21 8.87 -14.34
C ASP A 104 14.04 7.60 -14.18
N VAL A 105 13.55 6.52 -14.79
CA VAL A 105 14.17 5.18 -14.74
C VAL A 105 15.56 5.19 -15.37
N GLU A 106 15.79 6.00 -16.42
CA GLU A 106 17.10 6.09 -17.08
C GLU A 106 18.12 6.75 -16.14
N THR A 107 17.75 7.87 -15.52
CA THR A 107 18.60 8.55 -14.54
C THR A 107 18.83 7.68 -13.30
N ALA A 108 17.79 7.00 -12.80
CA ALA A 108 17.92 6.08 -11.67
C ALA A 108 18.88 4.92 -12.00
N GLN A 109 18.78 4.34 -13.20
CA GLN A 109 19.68 3.28 -13.65
C GLN A 109 21.11 3.78 -13.88
N ALA A 110 21.28 5.00 -14.39
CA ALA A 110 22.60 5.58 -14.63
C ALA A 110 23.33 5.91 -13.31
N LEU A 111 22.62 6.44 -12.31
CA LEU A 111 23.21 6.87 -11.03
C LEU A 111 23.26 5.75 -9.99
N LEU A 112 22.31 4.82 -10.02
CA LEU A 112 22.09 3.77 -9.03
C LEU A 112 21.94 2.37 -9.66
N GLY A 113 22.55 2.12 -10.82
CA GLY A 113 22.48 0.84 -11.54
C GLY A 113 23.39 -0.27 -11.00
N GLY A 114 24.33 0.05 -10.09
CA GLY A 114 25.26 -0.91 -9.54
C GLY A 114 24.60 -1.96 -8.62
N VAL A 115 25.23 -3.14 -8.47
CA VAL A 115 24.74 -4.21 -7.58
C VAL A 115 24.65 -3.74 -6.11
N ARG A 116 25.51 -2.79 -5.71
CA ARG A 116 25.50 -2.19 -4.36
C ARG A 116 24.44 -1.09 -4.18
N ASP A 117 23.78 -0.70 -5.25
CA ASP A 117 22.87 0.45 -5.29
C ASP A 117 21.39 0.04 -5.20
N ALA A 118 21.09 -1.26 -5.04
CA ALA A 118 19.73 -1.77 -4.90
C ALA A 118 18.95 -1.08 -3.77
N LYS A 119 19.52 -1.00 -2.56
CA LYS A 119 18.85 -0.36 -1.41
C LYS A 119 18.62 1.16 -1.58
N PRO A 120 19.61 1.95 -2.04
CA PRO A 120 19.37 3.34 -2.42
C PRO A 120 18.26 3.50 -3.45
N ARG A 121 18.21 2.64 -4.48
CA ARG A 121 17.19 2.70 -5.53
C ARG A 121 15.79 2.42 -4.98
N GLU A 122 15.63 1.33 -4.23
CA GLU A 122 14.38 0.99 -3.54
C GLU A 122 13.90 2.13 -2.62
N ALA A 123 14.83 2.81 -1.93
CA ALA A 123 14.49 3.94 -1.07
C ALA A 123 13.97 5.16 -1.86
N ILE A 124 14.59 5.50 -3.00
CA ILE A 124 14.11 6.57 -3.88
C ILE A 124 12.74 6.22 -4.46
N GLU A 125 12.59 5.01 -5.01
CA GLU A 125 11.33 4.51 -5.58
C GLU A 125 10.19 4.62 -4.55
N ALA A 126 10.41 4.09 -3.34
CA ALA A 126 9.41 4.14 -2.27
C ALA A 126 9.11 5.58 -1.79
N ALA A 127 10.11 6.47 -1.75
CA ALA A 127 9.92 7.86 -1.38
C ALA A 127 9.10 8.63 -2.42
N LEU A 128 9.37 8.43 -3.72
CA LEU A 128 8.60 9.04 -4.79
C LEU A 128 7.15 8.52 -4.81
N ALA A 129 6.96 7.22 -4.58
CA ALA A 129 5.62 6.65 -4.43
C ALA A 129 4.85 7.31 -3.25
N ALA A 130 5.53 7.52 -2.11
CA ALA A 130 4.93 8.21 -0.97
C ALA A 130 4.60 9.69 -1.28
N LEU A 131 5.42 10.39 -2.08
CA LEU A 131 5.12 11.75 -2.54
C LEU A 131 3.89 11.80 -3.45
N VAL A 132 3.78 10.87 -4.40
CA VAL A 132 2.60 10.78 -5.29
C VAL A 132 1.33 10.55 -4.47
N GLN A 133 1.37 9.62 -3.50
CA GLN A 133 0.24 9.39 -2.61
C GLN A 133 -0.10 10.64 -1.77
N ALA A 134 0.91 11.30 -1.20
CA ALA A 134 0.71 12.51 -0.42
C ALA A 134 0.06 13.63 -1.25
N ARG A 135 0.56 13.88 -2.47
CA ARG A 135 -0.02 14.88 -3.40
C ARG A 135 -1.46 14.57 -3.75
N HIS A 136 -1.79 13.29 -3.94
CA HIS A 136 -3.17 12.89 -4.20
C HIS A 136 -4.14 13.30 -3.07
N PHE A 137 -3.74 13.12 -1.81
CA PHE A 137 -4.59 13.46 -0.66
C PHE A 137 -4.57 14.94 -0.30
N VAL A 138 -3.39 15.58 -0.36
CA VAL A 138 -3.20 16.98 0.06
C VAL A 138 -3.63 17.95 -1.04
N GLY A 139 -3.63 17.51 -2.29
CA GLY A 139 -3.79 18.35 -3.46
C GLY A 139 -2.50 19.08 -3.85
N GLU A 140 -2.61 19.92 -4.86
CA GLU A 140 -1.53 20.74 -5.37
C GLU A 140 -1.62 22.18 -4.83
N PRO A 141 -0.51 22.96 -4.86
CA PRO A 141 -0.55 24.41 -4.66
C PRO A 141 -1.48 25.10 -5.66
N ASP A 142 -1.97 26.29 -5.33
CA ASP A 142 -2.85 27.07 -6.20
C ASP A 142 -2.12 27.51 -7.48
N ALA A 143 -2.46 26.87 -8.59
CA ALA A 143 -1.88 27.15 -9.90
C ALA A 143 -2.12 28.60 -10.37
N GLU A 144 -3.21 29.25 -9.93
CA GLU A 144 -3.48 30.65 -10.28
C GLU A 144 -2.56 31.61 -9.53
N LEU A 145 -2.08 31.27 -8.32
CA LEU A 145 -1.07 32.07 -7.61
C LEU A 145 0.29 32.00 -8.32
N ALA A 146 0.72 30.80 -8.74
CA ALA A 146 1.95 30.65 -9.53
C ALA A 146 1.89 31.41 -10.86
N LYS A 147 0.73 31.37 -11.53
CA LYS A 147 0.48 32.13 -12.76
C LYS A 147 0.46 33.64 -12.51
N ALA A 148 -0.16 34.09 -11.43
CA ALA A 148 -0.19 35.50 -11.05
C ALA A 148 1.22 36.04 -10.78
N GLU A 149 2.07 35.29 -10.08
CA GLU A 149 3.48 35.63 -9.86
C GLU A 149 4.22 35.78 -11.19
N LYS A 150 4.10 34.79 -12.09
CA LYS A 150 4.75 34.82 -13.40
C LYS A 150 4.32 36.03 -14.25
N VAL A 151 3.03 36.37 -14.21
CA VAL A 151 2.49 37.56 -14.89
C VAL A 151 3.05 38.85 -14.27
N ALA A 152 3.08 38.94 -12.94
CA ALA A 152 3.61 40.10 -12.23
C ALA A 152 5.12 40.30 -12.50
N ALA A 153 5.89 39.20 -12.52
CA ALA A 153 7.32 39.21 -12.83
C ALA A 153 7.57 39.70 -14.27
N SER A 154 6.87 39.12 -15.24
CA SER A 154 6.96 39.54 -16.65
C SER A 154 6.59 41.00 -16.85
N THR A 155 5.58 41.49 -16.12
CA THR A 155 5.13 42.89 -16.16
C THR A 155 6.18 43.83 -15.58
N PHE A 156 6.75 43.47 -14.41
CA PHE A 156 7.83 44.23 -13.79
C PHE A 156 9.06 44.30 -14.69
N ASP A 157 9.49 43.18 -15.27
CA ASP A 157 10.66 43.11 -16.16
C ASP A 157 10.47 43.98 -17.40
N ALA A 158 9.30 43.91 -18.04
CA ALA A 158 8.99 44.74 -19.21
C ALA A 158 8.99 46.24 -18.88
N LEU A 159 8.39 46.62 -17.74
CA LEU A 159 8.36 48.02 -17.29
C LEU A 159 9.74 48.50 -16.86
N ASN A 160 10.52 47.68 -16.16
CA ASN A 160 11.87 48.01 -15.75
C ASN A 160 12.78 48.21 -16.97
N ALA A 161 12.73 47.31 -17.96
CA ALA A 161 13.47 47.46 -19.21
C ALA A 161 13.07 48.74 -19.98
N LYS A 162 11.79 49.11 -19.97
CA LYS A 162 11.32 50.37 -20.58
C LYS A 162 11.80 51.60 -19.79
N ALA A 163 11.72 51.56 -18.47
CA ALA A 163 12.14 52.64 -17.59
C ALA A 163 13.66 52.88 -17.66
N GLU A 164 14.46 51.80 -17.75
CA GLU A 164 15.90 51.88 -17.95
C GLU A 164 16.27 52.56 -19.26
N LYS A 165 15.56 52.24 -20.36
CA LYS A 165 15.76 52.91 -21.67
C LYS A 165 15.35 54.37 -21.64
N LEU A 166 14.21 54.70 -21.02
CA LEU A 166 13.65 56.05 -21.04
C LEU A 166 14.43 57.02 -20.14
N HIS A 167 14.90 56.53 -18.99
CA HIS A 167 15.53 57.36 -17.97
C HIS A 167 17.04 57.13 -17.85
N ASP A 168 17.69 56.49 -18.82
CA ASP A 168 19.13 56.15 -18.90
C ASP A 168 20.00 56.87 -17.85
N TRP A 169 19.99 56.33 -16.63
CA TRP A 169 20.63 56.95 -15.48
C TRP A 169 22.13 56.67 -15.47
N ARG A 170 22.60 55.78 -16.37
CA ARG A 170 23.99 55.43 -16.58
C ARG A 170 24.64 56.25 -17.71
N ALA A 171 23.90 57.20 -18.29
CA ALA A 171 24.43 58.10 -19.32
C ALA A 171 25.70 58.81 -18.82
N LYS A 172 26.75 58.79 -19.63
CA LYS A 172 28.03 59.45 -19.29
C LYS A 172 27.88 60.98 -19.40
N GLY A 173 28.49 61.71 -18.47
CA GLY A 173 28.56 63.18 -18.50
C GLY A 173 27.37 63.92 -17.90
N ILE A 174 26.44 63.23 -17.22
CA ILE A 174 25.36 63.87 -16.47
C ILE A 174 25.79 64.25 -15.04
N SER A 175 25.18 65.28 -14.47
CA SER A 175 25.39 65.64 -13.07
C SER A 175 24.76 64.62 -12.12
N GLU A 176 25.23 64.59 -10.88
CA GLU A 176 24.67 63.75 -9.81
C GLU A 176 23.18 64.04 -9.57
N GLN A 177 22.79 65.32 -9.55
CA GLN A 177 21.39 65.72 -9.39
C GLN A 177 20.49 65.19 -10.52
N GLU A 178 20.97 65.20 -11.77
CA GLU A 178 20.21 64.66 -12.90
C GLU A 178 20.16 63.13 -12.86
N ARG A 179 21.24 62.46 -12.45
CA ARG A 179 21.25 61.01 -12.22
C ARG A 179 20.19 60.63 -11.18
N ASP A 180 20.12 61.33 -10.06
CA ASP A 180 19.18 61.03 -8.99
C ASP A 180 17.72 61.31 -9.43
N ALA A 181 17.47 62.40 -10.15
CA ALA A 181 16.16 62.70 -10.74
C ALA A 181 15.73 61.64 -11.78
N ARG A 182 16.68 61.06 -12.53
CA ARG A 182 16.42 59.93 -13.45
C ARG A 182 16.09 58.64 -12.69
N VAL A 183 16.82 58.33 -11.62
CA VAL A 183 16.54 57.17 -10.76
C VAL A 183 15.16 57.29 -10.12
N GLN A 184 14.77 58.48 -9.64
CA GLN A 184 13.44 58.72 -9.08
C GLN A 184 12.33 58.50 -10.11
N ARG A 185 12.49 59.03 -11.33
CA ARG A 185 11.51 58.82 -12.42
C ARG A 185 11.41 57.35 -12.82
N ARG A 186 12.53 56.64 -12.91
CA ARG A 186 12.56 55.19 -13.15
C ARG A 186 11.81 54.42 -12.07
N ASN A 187 12.14 54.68 -10.80
CA ASN A 187 11.48 54.00 -9.68
C ASN A 187 9.97 54.24 -9.70
N ALA A 188 9.55 55.51 -9.81
CA ALA A 188 8.13 55.87 -9.87
C ALA A 188 7.36 55.14 -11.00
N MET A 189 8.01 54.88 -12.14
CA MET A 189 7.42 54.12 -13.25
C MET A 189 7.27 52.61 -12.94
N THR A 190 8.14 52.06 -12.09
CA THR A 190 8.16 50.63 -11.73
C THR A 190 7.54 50.30 -10.38
N ASP A 191 7.31 51.29 -9.50
CA ASP A 191 6.97 51.07 -8.09
C ASP A 191 5.69 50.24 -7.92
N SER A 192 4.65 50.54 -8.70
CA SER A 192 3.40 49.77 -8.65
C SER A 192 3.58 48.32 -9.12
N ALA A 193 4.34 48.09 -10.19
CA ALA A 193 4.60 46.73 -10.68
C ALA A 193 5.50 45.94 -9.72
N LYS A 194 6.47 46.61 -9.10
CA LYS A 194 7.33 46.03 -8.05
C LYS A 194 6.52 45.65 -6.81
N ALA A 195 5.57 46.49 -6.41
CA ALA A 195 4.67 46.18 -5.30
C ALA A 195 3.76 44.98 -5.63
N ALA A 196 3.20 44.93 -6.84
CA ALA A 196 2.39 43.81 -7.31
C ALA A 196 3.19 42.49 -7.37
N LEU A 197 4.43 42.53 -7.87
CA LEU A 197 5.33 41.37 -7.87
C LEU A 197 5.57 40.86 -6.44
N ARG A 198 5.94 41.75 -5.51
CA ARG A 198 6.14 41.36 -4.10
C ARG A 198 4.89 40.74 -3.50
N GLN A 199 3.71 41.31 -3.75
CA GLN A 199 2.46 40.78 -3.26
C GLN A 199 2.17 39.37 -3.80
N ALA A 200 2.39 39.15 -5.11
CA ALA A 200 2.20 37.85 -5.74
C ALA A 200 3.20 36.81 -5.22
N GLN A 201 4.48 37.19 -5.04
CA GLN A 201 5.51 36.35 -4.44
C GLN A 201 5.15 35.95 -3.01
N THR A 202 4.70 36.90 -2.17
CA THR A 202 4.26 36.57 -0.81
C THR A 202 3.07 35.62 -0.81
N ALA A 203 2.06 35.85 -1.66
CA ALA A 203 0.90 34.96 -1.74
C ALA A 203 1.28 33.55 -2.18
N GLN A 204 2.11 33.42 -3.22
CA GLN A 204 2.60 32.13 -3.71
C GLN A 204 3.46 31.41 -2.67
N HIS A 205 4.33 32.14 -1.97
CA HIS A 205 5.18 31.57 -0.91
C HIS A 205 4.35 31.05 0.27
N GLU A 206 3.37 31.81 0.74
CA GLU A 206 2.50 31.38 1.85
C GLU A 206 1.62 30.19 1.47
N ASP A 207 1.11 30.13 0.23
CA ASP A 207 0.36 28.97 -0.27
C ASP A 207 1.25 27.73 -0.37
N HIS A 208 2.44 27.87 -0.97
CA HIS A 208 3.40 26.77 -1.05
C HIS A 208 3.82 26.27 0.33
N LYS A 209 4.07 27.18 1.27
CA LYS A 209 4.38 26.84 2.66
C LYS A 209 3.22 26.08 3.33
N ALA A 210 1.99 26.54 3.18
CA ALA A 210 0.82 25.87 3.73
C ALA A 210 0.61 24.48 3.11
N TRP A 211 0.77 24.35 1.79
CA TRP A 211 0.75 23.07 1.09
C TRP A 211 1.84 22.13 1.62
N ARG A 212 3.09 22.61 1.73
CA ARG A 212 4.24 21.84 2.22
C ARG A 212 4.02 21.37 3.66
N SER A 213 3.48 22.21 4.54
CA SER A 213 3.12 21.78 5.91
C SER A 213 2.08 20.66 5.91
N ARG A 214 1.05 20.71 5.05
CA ARG A 214 0.08 19.61 4.92
C ARG A 214 0.73 18.34 4.39
N MET A 215 1.64 18.45 3.41
CA MET A 215 2.42 17.33 2.87
C MET A 215 3.27 16.67 3.95
N VAL A 216 4.03 17.45 4.71
CA VAL A 216 4.88 16.94 5.81
C VAL A 216 4.03 16.30 6.90
N LEU A 217 2.93 16.93 7.32
CA LEU A 217 2.00 16.35 8.29
C LEU A 217 1.41 15.03 7.80
N TRP A 218 1.05 14.93 6.52
CA TRP A 218 0.56 13.68 5.96
C TRP A 218 1.67 12.63 5.94
N LEU A 219 2.86 12.96 5.43
CA LEU A 219 3.98 12.03 5.30
C LEU A 219 4.48 11.54 6.67
N LEU A 220 4.58 12.41 7.67
CA LEU A 220 5.09 12.05 8.99
C LEU A 220 4.00 11.60 9.97
N GLY A 221 2.76 12.07 9.81
CA GLY A 221 1.66 11.84 10.76
C GLY A 221 0.73 10.67 10.43
N ALA A 222 0.61 10.23 9.18
CA ALA A 222 -0.23 9.07 8.82
C ALA A 222 0.49 7.71 9.02
N GLY A 223 1.46 7.63 9.93
CA GLY A 223 1.99 6.37 10.45
C GLY A 223 0.99 5.60 11.33
N ASP A 224 -0.03 6.28 11.87
CA ASP A 224 -1.04 5.70 12.78
C ASP A 224 -2.50 5.83 12.28
N ARG A 225 -2.73 6.40 11.10
CA ARG A 225 -4.09 6.49 10.54
C ARG A 225 -4.39 5.21 9.76
N LYS A 226 -5.16 4.29 10.36
CA LYS A 226 -5.79 3.16 9.65
C LYS A 226 -6.70 3.76 8.57
N TYR A 227 -6.27 3.73 7.31
CA TYR A 227 -7.12 4.08 6.17
C TYR A 227 -8.31 3.12 6.16
N SER A 228 -9.50 3.66 5.95
CA SER A 228 -10.69 2.84 5.72
C SER A 228 -10.52 2.04 4.42
N ARG A 229 -11.24 0.91 4.30
CA ARG A 229 -11.27 0.07 3.10
C ARG A 229 -11.61 0.87 1.84
N ASP A 230 -12.46 1.90 1.95
CA ASP A 230 -12.85 2.78 0.85
C ASP A 230 -11.71 3.72 0.41
N GLU A 231 -10.90 4.19 1.37
CA GLU A 231 -9.69 4.98 1.09
C GLU A 231 -8.59 4.10 0.47
N TRP A 232 -8.46 2.84 0.90
CA TRP A 232 -7.56 1.87 0.27
C TRP A 232 -8.03 1.45 -1.13
N GLN A 233 -9.33 1.25 -1.35
CA GLN A 233 -9.86 0.95 -2.68
C GLN A 233 -9.78 2.15 -3.62
N ALA A 234 -9.87 3.39 -3.11
CA ALA A 234 -9.57 4.58 -3.88
C ALA A 234 -8.09 4.61 -4.29
N LEU A 235 -7.17 4.27 -3.38
CA LEU A 235 -5.73 4.18 -3.65
C LEU A 235 -5.34 3.10 -4.68
N LEU A 236 -5.96 1.92 -4.62
CA LEU A 236 -5.78 0.85 -5.61
C LEU A 236 -6.33 1.24 -7.00
N LYS A 237 -7.47 1.94 -7.05
CA LYS A 237 -8.00 2.50 -8.31
C LYS A 237 -7.08 3.58 -8.90
N LEU A 238 -6.28 4.25 -8.06
CA LEU A 238 -5.29 5.26 -8.48
C LEU A 238 -3.98 4.65 -8.98
N GLU A 239 -3.50 3.54 -8.42
CA GLU A 239 -2.41 2.76 -9.00
C GLU A 239 -2.79 2.23 -10.40
N GLN A 240 -4.03 1.77 -10.56
CA GLN A 240 -4.55 1.34 -11.86
C GLN A 240 -4.77 2.51 -12.84
N ALA A 241 -5.12 3.71 -12.36
CA ALA A 241 -5.24 4.91 -13.18
C ALA A 241 -3.87 5.51 -13.60
N SER A 242 -2.84 5.36 -12.75
CA SER A 242 -1.44 5.69 -13.06
C SER A 242 -0.90 4.79 -14.17
N ALA A 243 -1.17 3.48 -14.12
CA ALA A 243 -0.83 2.54 -15.18
C ALA A 243 -1.59 2.82 -16.50
N TRP A 244 -2.81 3.35 -16.42
CA TRP A 244 -3.62 3.77 -17.57
C TRP A 244 -3.05 5.02 -18.27
N LEU A 245 -2.41 5.94 -17.53
CA LEU A 245 -1.77 7.14 -18.08
C LEU A 245 -0.35 6.86 -18.63
N ALA A 246 0.34 5.81 -18.16
CA ALA A 246 1.65 5.38 -18.66
C ALA A 246 1.61 4.54 -19.96
N GLY A 247 0.42 4.20 -20.45
CA GLY A 247 0.21 3.87 -21.85
C GLY A 247 0.74 2.55 -22.39
N HIS A 248 1.20 1.56 -21.60
CA HIS A 248 1.49 0.18 -22.09
C HIS A 248 1.52 -0.89 -20.96
N ALA A 249 0.48 -1.04 -20.15
CA ALA A 249 0.28 -2.30 -19.40
C ALA A 249 -0.91 -3.06 -20.01
N PRO A 250 -0.75 -4.31 -20.49
CA PRO A 250 -1.89 -5.15 -20.80
C PRO A 250 -2.72 -5.31 -19.53
N ASP A 251 -4.05 -5.28 -19.66
CA ASP A 251 -4.98 -5.59 -18.56
C ASP A 251 -4.48 -6.88 -17.88
N PRO A 252 -4.25 -6.89 -16.55
CA PRO A 252 -3.74 -8.08 -15.89
C PRO A 252 -4.64 -9.23 -16.30
N SER A 253 -3.99 -10.27 -16.81
CA SER A 253 -4.66 -11.46 -17.29
C SER A 253 -5.61 -11.96 -16.21
N PRO A 254 -6.70 -12.67 -16.58
CA PRO A 254 -7.57 -13.28 -15.60
C PRO A 254 -6.83 -14.14 -14.56
N GLU A 255 -5.65 -14.65 -14.92
CA GLU A 255 -4.74 -15.40 -14.05
C GLU A 255 -4.02 -14.48 -13.04
N GLU A 256 -3.49 -13.34 -13.46
CA GLU A 256 -2.86 -12.36 -12.54
C GLU A 256 -3.87 -11.78 -11.54
N LYS A 257 -5.08 -11.43 -12.00
CA LYS A 257 -6.17 -10.98 -11.11
C LYS A 257 -6.57 -12.04 -10.08
N ARG A 258 -6.50 -13.31 -10.48
CA ARG A 258 -6.79 -14.47 -9.62
C ARG A 258 -5.69 -14.67 -8.59
N GLU A 259 -4.43 -14.60 -8.99
CA GLU A 259 -3.26 -14.71 -8.09
C GLU A 259 -3.20 -13.57 -7.09
N GLU A 260 -3.46 -12.34 -7.52
CA GLU A 260 -3.52 -11.17 -6.64
C GLU A 260 -4.61 -11.32 -5.57
N LEU A 261 -5.82 -11.74 -5.97
CA LEU A 261 -6.93 -11.98 -5.05
C LEU A 261 -6.60 -13.07 -4.03
N ILE A 262 -6.02 -14.20 -4.47
CA ILE A 262 -5.60 -15.28 -3.58
C ILE A 262 -4.54 -14.78 -2.60
N GLY A 263 -3.49 -14.12 -3.10
CA GLY A 263 -2.40 -13.58 -2.30
C GLY A 263 -2.88 -12.59 -1.25
N TRP A 264 -3.85 -11.74 -1.58
CA TRP A 264 -4.43 -10.77 -0.65
C TRP A 264 -5.15 -11.44 0.52
N TYR A 265 -6.01 -12.43 0.26
CA TYR A 265 -6.74 -13.14 1.32
C TYR A 265 -5.83 -14.07 2.13
N ASP A 266 -4.78 -14.62 1.51
CA ASP A 266 -3.76 -15.39 2.22
C ASP A 266 -2.94 -14.51 3.16
N ALA A 267 -2.64 -13.27 2.77
CA ALA A 267 -1.91 -12.34 3.60
C ALA A 267 -2.75 -11.76 4.76
N THR A 268 -4.01 -11.40 4.50
CA THR A 268 -4.84 -10.62 5.43
C THR A 268 -5.62 -11.50 6.41
N VAL A 269 -6.33 -12.50 5.90
CA VAL A 269 -7.16 -13.40 6.72
C VAL A 269 -6.56 -14.78 6.87
N ARG A 270 -5.35 -15.01 6.33
CA ARG A 270 -4.67 -16.32 6.31
C ARG A 270 -5.54 -17.40 5.68
N ALA A 271 -6.21 -17.06 4.58
CA ALA A 271 -7.20 -17.92 3.94
C ALA A 271 -6.64 -19.33 3.65
N ASP A 272 -5.47 -19.46 3.03
CA ASP A 272 -4.89 -20.79 2.74
C ASP A 272 -4.72 -21.66 3.99
N TYR A 273 -4.27 -21.07 5.10
CA TYR A 273 -4.17 -21.78 6.38
C TYR A 273 -5.53 -22.29 6.86
N TRP A 274 -6.56 -21.43 6.86
CA TRP A 274 -7.89 -21.80 7.38
C TRP A 274 -8.66 -22.76 6.47
N PHE A 275 -8.43 -22.70 5.16
CA PHE A 275 -8.94 -23.69 4.22
C PHE A 275 -8.17 -25.02 4.27
N GLY A 276 -6.89 -24.99 4.66
CA GLY A 276 -6.05 -26.17 4.81
C GLY A 276 -6.27 -27.00 6.07
N ILE A 277 -6.94 -26.44 7.10
CA ILE A 277 -7.25 -27.19 8.32
C ILE A 277 -8.59 -27.95 8.23
N SER A 278 -8.62 -29.15 8.81
CA SER A 278 -9.79 -30.04 8.72
C SER A 278 -11.01 -29.54 9.49
N SER A 279 -10.82 -28.63 10.44
CA SER A 279 -11.93 -28.11 11.24
C SER A 279 -11.62 -26.78 11.92
N VAL A 280 -12.59 -25.87 11.88
CA VAL A 280 -12.64 -24.61 12.63
C VAL A 280 -13.80 -24.64 13.64
N THR A 281 -13.64 -23.91 14.73
CA THR A 281 -14.70 -23.67 15.72
C THR A 281 -15.77 -22.72 15.18
N ALA A 282 -16.94 -22.68 15.83
CA ALA A 282 -18.02 -21.75 15.49
C ALA A 282 -17.56 -20.28 15.53
N VAL A 283 -16.76 -19.90 16.53
CA VAL A 283 -16.22 -18.55 16.68
C VAL A 283 -15.26 -18.20 15.55
N GLU A 284 -14.28 -19.07 15.27
CA GLU A 284 -13.33 -18.87 14.18
C GLU A 284 -14.04 -18.80 12.83
N ALA A 285 -15.03 -19.67 12.60
CA ALA A 285 -15.82 -19.65 11.39
C ALA A 285 -16.62 -18.34 11.25
N ALA A 286 -17.27 -17.86 12.30
CA ALA A 286 -18.04 -16.62 12.26
C ALA A 286 -17.13 -15.39 12.03
N GLN A 287 -15.94 -15.37 12.64
CA GLN A 287 -14.91 -14.36 12.38
C GLN A 287 -14.47 -14.39 10.91
N LEU A 288 -14.10 -15.56 10.40
CA LEU A 288 -13.64 -15.73 9.02
C LEU A 288 -14.73 -15.36 8.01
N LEU A 289 -15.97 -15.81 8.20
CA LEU A 289 -17.10 -15.43 7.36
C LEU A 289 -17.48 -13.95 7.51
N SER A 290 -16.93 -13.25 8.50
CA SER A 290 -17.00 -11.80 8.65
C SER A 290 -15.81 -11.04 8.07
N CYS A 291 -14.89 -11.75 7.39
CA CYS A 291 -13.63 -11.24 6.85
C CYS A 291 -12.62 -10.79 7.94
N GLU A 292 -12.68 -11.42 9.11
CA GLU A 292 -11.80 -11.13 10.25
C GLU A 292 -10.87 -12.32 10.53
N ASN A 293 -9.62 -12.06 10.88
CA ASN A 293 -8.62 -13.10 11.13
C ASN A 293 -8.65 -13.53 12.61
N PRO A 294 -8.99 -14.79 12.95
CA PRO A 294 -9.06 -15.24 14.35
C PRO A 294 -7.74 -15.14 15.12
N HIS A 295 -6.61 -15.08 14.41
CA HIS A 295 -5.29 -14.96 15.01
C HIS A 295 -4.78 -13.51 15.10
N ASP A 296 -5.53 -12.53 14.62
CA ASP A 296 -5.16 -11.13 14.76
C ASP A 296 -5.48 -10.64 16.19
N PRO A 297 -4.48 -10.16 16.96
CA PRO A 297 -4.70 -9.65 18.32
C PRO A 297 -5.70 -8.48 18.37
N ASP A 298 -5.84 -7.71 17.28
CA ASP A 298 -6.80 -6.60 17.19
C ASP A 298 -8.25 -7.09 16.98
N SER A 299 -8.44 -8.36 16.61
CA SER A 299 -9.78 -8.94 16.34
C SER A 299 -10.57 -9.28 17.61
N ALA A 300 -10.12 -8.89 18.80
CA ALA A 300 -10.84 -9.12 20.06
C ALA A 300 -12.25 -8.48 20.08
N ASN A 301 -12.44 -7.36 19.36
CA ASN A 301 -13.71 -6.62 19.29
C ASN A 301 -14.46 -6.80 17.94
N TRP A 302 -14.18 -7.87 17.19
CA TRP A 302 -14.73 -8.08 15.84
C TRP A 302 -16.26 -8.09 15.77
N LEU A 303 -16.96 -8.38 16.87
CA LEU A 303 -18.43 -8.33 16.96
C LEU A 303 -18.99 -6.91 16.96
N GLU A 304 -18.18 -5.92 17.31
CA GLU A 304 -18.59 -4.51 17.42
C GLU A 304 -18.19 -3.69 16.19
N THR A 305 -17.36 -4.24 15.30
CA THR A 305 -16.91 -3.58 14.08
C THR A 305 -17.90 -3.77 12.94
N THR A 306 -18.05 -2.75 12.09
CA THR A 306 -18.84 -2.82 10.86
C THR A 306 -17.91 -3.09 9.67
N THR A 307 -18.27 -4.03 8.80
CA THR A 307 -17.64 -4.22 7.48
C THR A 307 -18.57 -3.73 6.38
N GLU A 308 -18.07 -3.68 5.13
CA GLU A 308 -18.87 -3.30 3.96
C GLU A 308 -20.14 -4.16 3.81
N HIS A 309 -20.09 -5.41 4.26
CA HIS A 309 -21.16 -6.39 4.04
C HIS A 309 -21.90 -6.82 5.33
N LEU A 310 -21.34 -6.54 6.51
CA LEU A 310 -21.89 -6.97 7.79
C LEU A 310 -21.83 -5.87 8.85
N ASN A 311 -22.97 -5.64 9.51
CA ASN A 311 -23.03 -4.83 10.72
C ASN A 311 -22.86 -5.71 11.98
N PRO A 312 -22.63 -5.11 13.17
CA PRO A 312 -22.48 -5.84 14.43
C PRO A 312 -23.61 -6.82 14.75
N GLU A 313 -24.85 -6.48 14.38
CA GLU A 313 -26.02 -7.33 14.59
C GLU A 313 -25.93 -8.62 13.75
N ALA A 314 -25.65 -8.50 12.45
CA ALA A 314 -25.49 -9.65 11.55
C ALA A 314 -24.33 -10.56 11.98
N LYS A 315 -23.22 -9.98 12.50
CA LYS A 315 -22.10 -10.76 13.04
C LYS A 315 -22.50 -11.58 14.26
N ARG A 316 -23.26 -11.00 15.19
CA ARG A 316 -23.79 -11.71 16.38
C ARG A 316 -24.81 -12.78 15.99
N GLU A 317 -25.69 -12.51 15.03
CA GLU A 317 -26.65 -13.48 14.51
C GLU A 317 -25.94 -14.69 13.86
N LEU A 318 -24.91 -14.42 13.04
CA LEU A 318 -24.10 -15.46 12.42
C LEU A 318 -23.40 -16.33 13.47
N LEU A 319 -22.75 -15.71 14.45
CA LEU A 319 -22.08 -16.44 15.54
C LEU A 319 -23.06 -17.30 16.33
N ARG A 320 -24.20 -16.72 16.74
CA ARG A 320 -25.22 -17.44 17.49
C ARG A 320 -25.78 -18.61 16.69
N GLY A 321 -26.01 -18.42 15.40
CA GLY A 321 -26.41 -19.48 14.49
C GLY A 321 -25.40 -20.62 14.44
N PHE A 322 -24.11 -20.30 14.38
CA PHE A 322 -23.04 -21.31 14.40
C PHE A 322 -22.91 -22.05 15.73
N ASP A 323 -23.08 -21.35 16.85
CA ASP A 323 -23.10 -21.97 18.17
C ASP A 323 -24.27 -22.97 18.32
N ASP A 324 -25.46 -22.62 17.83
CA ASP A 324 -26.65 -23.48 17.87
C ASP A 324 -26.47 -24.75 17.02
N GLU A 325 -25.75 -24.68 15.90
CA GLU A 325 -25.43 -25.84 15.06
C GLU A 325 -24.38 -26.77 15.70
N GLY A 326 -23.53 -26.22 16.56
CA GLY A 326 -22.49 -26.93 17.31
C GLY A 326 -21.46 -27.69 16.45
N GLY A 327 -20.48 -28.32 17.13
CA GLY A 327 -19.49 -29.19 16.48
C GLY A 327 -18.30 -28.46 15.83
N LYS A 328 -17.31 -29.23 15.39
CA LYS A 328 -16.17 -28.74 14.60
C LYS A 328 -16.38 -29.16 13.15
N ARG A 329 -16.35 -28.20 12.24
CA ARG A 329 -16.55 -28.42 10.79
C ARG A 329 -15.48 -27.67 10.01
N SER A 330 -15.23 -28.06 8.77
CA SER A 330 -14.40 -27.27 7.87
C SER A 330 -15.03 -25.90 7.59
N LEU A 331 -14.22 -24.93 7.18
CA LEU A 331 -14.70 -23.58 6.86
C LEU A 331 -15.75 -23.60 5.72
N THR A 332 -15.58 -24.51 4.76
CA THR A 332 -16.50 -24.67 3.63
C THR A 332 -17.87 -25.22 4.08
N GLU A 333 -17.90 -26.13 5.06
CA GLU A 333 -19.15 -26.64 5.64
C GLU A 333 -19.90 -25.56 6.42
N TRP A 334 -19.17 -24.69 7.13
CA TRP A 334 -19.77 -23.52 7.80
C TRP A 334 -20.34 -22.52 6.82
N LEU A 335 -19.65 -22.24 5.71
CA LEU A 335 -20.16 -21.42 4.62
C LEU A 335 -21.45 -22.01 4.05
N GLN A 336 -21.51 -23.32 3.81
CA GLN A 336 -22.73 -23.97 3.34
C GLN A 336 -23.87 -23.91 4.36
N CYS A 337 -23.56 -24.02 5.65
CA CYS A 337 -24.53 -23.84 6.72
C CYS A 337 -25.14 -22.43 6.65
N ALA A 338 -24.29 -21.39 6.61
CA ALA A 338 -24.73 -20.00 6.50
C ALA A 338 -25.59 -19.76 5.25
N LYS A 339 -25.18 -20.27 4.09
CA LYS A 339 -25.97 -20.25 2.84
C LYS A 339 -27.35 -20.90 3.01
N SER A 340 -27.38 -22.11 3.56
CA SER A 340 -28.62 -22.89 3.70
C SER A 340 -29.64 -22.23 4.65
N ARG A 341 -29.14 -21.48 5.64
CA ARG A 341 -29.94 -20.77 6.64
C ARG A 341 -30.25 -19.32 6.24
N GLY A 342 -29.65 -18.82 5.17
CA GLY A 342 -29.80 -17.44 4.73
C GLY A 342 -29.15 -16.43 5.68
N TRP A 343 -28.14 -16.86 6.44
CA TRP A 343 -27.37 -15.93 7.27
C TRP A 343 -26.48 -15.06 6.38
N ARG A 344 -26.34 -13.80 6.77
CA ARG A 344 -25.47 -12.86 6.07
C ARG A 344 -24.02 -13.19 6.43
N TYR A 345 -23.15 -13.19 5.44
CA TYR A 345 -21.71 -13.29 5.57
C TYR A 345 -21.04 -12.43 4.50
N ASP A 346 -19.74 -12.21 4.62
CA ASP A 346 -18.95 -11.42 3.69
C ASP A 346 -18.61 -12.26 2.44
N PRO A 347 -18.87 -11.76 1.21
CA PRO A 347 -18.71 -12.52 -0.03
C PRO A 347 -17.26 -12.86 -0.38
N TRP A 348 -16.27 -12.33 0.34
CA TRP A 348 -14.85 -12.61 0.10
C TRP A 348 -14.54 -14.09 -0.04
N ILE A 349 -15.19 -14.91 0.79
CA ILE A 349 -14.93 -16.34 0.88
C ILE A 349 -15.35 -17.07 -0.38
N GLU A 350 -16.38 -16.58 -1.08
CA GLU A 350 -16.81 -17.14 -2.35
C GLU A 350 -15.88 -16.72 -3.49
N HIS A 351 -15.46 -15.46 -3.48
CA HIS A 351 -14.49 -14.95 -4.45
C HIS A 351 -13.16 -15.70 -4.34
N TYR A 352 -12.70 -15.96 -3.12
CA TYR A 352 -11.48 -16.72 -2.86
C TYR A 352 -11.60 -18.17 -3.32
N ILE A 353 -12.71 -18.85 -3.03
CA ILE A 353 -12.95 -20.24 -3.48
C ILE A 353 -13.03 -20.31 -5.01
N ALA A 354 -13.78 -19.40 -5.64
CA ALA A 354 -13.87 -19.31 -7.08
C ALA A 354 -12.51 -19.04 -7.73
N ALA A 355 -11.70 -18.14 -7.13
CA ALA A 355 -10.36 -17.86 -7.59
C ALA A 355 -9.42 -19.05 -7.39
N ARG A 356 -9.50 -19.85 -6.32
CA ARG A 356 -8.70 -21.08 -6.22
C ARG A 356 -9.03 -22.11 -7.29
N GLY A 357 -10.15 -21.96 -8.00
CA GLY A 357 -10.67 -23.01 -8.88
C GLY A 357 -11.25 -24.17 -8.08
N ASP A 358 -11.42 -23.98 -6.77
CA ASP A 358 -12.07 -24.93 -5.89
C ASP A 358 -13.58 -24.82 -6.14
N SER A 359 -14.20 -25.87 -6.65
CA SER A 359 -15.66 -25.89 -6.71
C SER A 359 -16.19 -25.98 -5.28
N LEU A 360 -17.01 -25.00 -4.87
CA LEU A 360 -17.84 -25.15 -3.67
C LEU A 360 -18.56 -26.50 -3.76
N PRO A 361 -18.43 -27.40 -2.77
CA PRO A 361 -19.30 -28.56 -2.71
C PRO A 361 -20.74 -28.02 -2.70
N CYS A 362 -21.52 -28.42 -3.71
CA CYS A 362 -22.90 -27.97 -3.95
C CYS A 362 -23.70 -28.02 -2.63
N PRO A 363 -24.59 -27.05 -2.33
CA PRO A 363 -25.39 -27.11 -1.13
C PRO A 363 -26.26 -28.36 -1.19
N THR A 364 -25.88 -29.40 -0.45
CA THR A 364 -26.83 -30.40 0.01
C THR A 364 -27.76 -29.71 1.00
N ARG A 365 -28.73 -28.99 0.44
CA ARG A 365 -30.00 -28.66 1.08
C ARG A 365 -30.46 -29.93 1.78
N GLY A 366 -30.80 -29.85 3.06
CA GLY A 366 -31.29 -30.98 3.85
C GLY A 366 -32.31 -31.82 3.08
N VAL A 367 -31.82 -32.88 2.47
CA VAL A 367 -32.48 -34.04 1.90
C VAL A 367 -31.62 -35.17 2.45
N PRO A 368 -32.23 -36.20 3.07
CA PRO A 368 -31.53 -37.14 3.93
C PRO A 368 -30.31 -37.69 3.23
N ALA A 369 -29.23 -37.87 4.00
CA ALA A 369 -28.01 -38.59 3.65
C ALA A 369 -28.11 -39.15 2.23
N GLU A 370 -27.43 -38.52 1.26
CA GLU A 370 -27.28 -39.15 -0.05
C GLU A 370 -26.94 -40.59 0.23
N GLU A 371 -27.88 -41.46 -0.10
CA GLU A 371 -27.60 -42.82 -0.36
C GLU A 371 -26.52 -42.74 -1.45
N THR A 372 -25.25 -42.68 -1.03
CA THR A 372 -24.30 -43.67 -1.50
C THR A 372 -25.15 -44.91 -1.52
N SER A 373 -25.61 -45.29 -2.73
CA SER A 373 -26.48 -46.44 -2.88
C SER A 373 -25.89 -47.48 -1.96
N GLN A 374 -26.69 -48.20 -1.18
CA GLN A 374 -26.14 -49.07 -0.14
C GLN A 374 -24.94 -49.89 -0.67
N ALA A 375 -24.96 -50.22 -1.97
CA ALA A 375 -23.83 -50.67 -2.78
C ALA A 375 -22.56 -49.81 -2.82
N GLN A 376 -22.61 -48.53 -3.20
CA GLN A 376 -21.46 -47.61 -3.21
C GLN A 376 -20.83 -47.41 -1.82
N ARG A 377 -21.64 -47.27 -0.76
CA ARG A 377 -21.12 -47.16 0.62
C ARG A 377 -20.34 -48.41 1.02
N GLN A 378 -20.89 -49.56 0.67
CA GLN A 378 -20.31 -50.87 0.93
C GLN A 378 -19.04 -51.10 0.11
N ALA A 379 -19.02 -50.66 -1.15
CA ALA A 379 -17.85 -50.72 -2.03
C ALA A 379 -16.71 -49.85 -1.50
N ARG A 380 -16.99 -48.61 -1.09
CA ARG A 380 -15.97 -47.71 -0.51
C ARG A 380 -15.34 -48.31 0.74
N ARG A 381 -16.16 -48.81 1.68
CA ARG A 381 -15.66 -49.40 2.93
C ARG A 381 -14.87 -50.69 2.70
N TYR A 382 -15.24 -51.48 1.69
CA TYR A 382 -14.44 -52.62 1.25
C TYR A 382 -13.10 -52.16 0.66
N GLN A 383 -13.11 -51.14 -0.20
CA GLN A 383 -11.89 -50.58 -0.80
C GLN A 383 -10.92 -50.05 0.26
N MET A 384 -11.42 -49.37 1.30
CA MET A 384 -10.59 -48.91 2.42
C MET A 384 -9.83 -50.05 3.12
N CYS A 385 -10.42 -51.25 3.21
CA CYS A 385 -9.73 -52.39 3.77
C CYS A 385 -8.59 -52.88 2.85
N VAL A 386 -8.82 -52.86 1.54
CA VAL A 386 -7.82 -53.24 0.53
C VAL A 386 -6.67 -52.24 0.52
N ASP A 387 -6.97 -50.94 0.55
CA ASP A 387 -5.98 -49.86 0.56
C ASP A 387 -5.14 -49.87 1.85
N ALA A 388 -5.73 -50.29 2.97
CA ALA A 388 -5.04 -50.51 4.23
C ALA A 388 -4.22 -51.82 4.27
N GLY A 389 -4.13 -52.55 3.15
CA GLY A 389 -3.39 -53.80 3.04
C GLY A 389 -3.99 -54.96 3.82
N LEU A 390 -5.27 -54.89 4.21
CA LEU A 390 -5.94 -55.96 4.93
C LEU A 390 -6.35 -57.07 3.96
N VAL A 391 -5.98 -58.31 4.30
CA VAL A 391 -6.37 -59.48 3.50
C VAL A 391 -7.86 -59.75 3.70
N MET A 392 -8.64 -59.47 2.67
CA MET A 392 -10.09 -59.63 2.69
C MET A 392 -10.51 -61.08 2.45
N PRO A 393 -11.48 -61.62 3.22
CA PRO A 393 -11.96 -62.97 3.01
C PRO A 393 -12.74 -63.07 1.69
N THR A 394 -12.68 -64.25 1.08
CA THR A 394 -13.38 -64.56 -0.18
C THR A 394 -14.86 -64.84 0.00
N ASN A 395 -15.36 -64.97 1.24
CA ASN A 395 -16.79 -65.16 1.54
C ASN A 395 -17.23 -64.38 2.79
N ASP A 396 -18.54 -64.25 2.97
CA ASP A 396 -19.18 -63.43 4.01
C ASP A 396 -19.29 -64.11 5.39
N TYR A 397 -19.07 -65.43 5.44
CA TYR A 397 -19.07 -66.22 6.67
C TYR A 397 -17.73 -66.18 7.41
N ALA A 398 -16.63 -65.94 6.69
CA ALA A 398 -15.31 -65.84 7.28
C ALA A 398 -15.17 -64.61 8.19
N SER A 399 -14.31 -64.77 9.20
CA SER A 399 -13.94 -63.69 10.10
C SER A 399 -13.18 -62.59 9.35
N LEU A 400 -13.58 -61.34 9.58
CA LEU A 400 -12.90 -60.19 8.99
C LEU A 400 -11.51 -59.96 9.63
N PRO A 401 -10.55 -59.37 8.89
CA PRO A 401 -9.17 -59.19 9.35
C PRO A 401 -9.06 -58.32 10.61
N ARG A 402 -8.03 -58.59 11.43
CA ARG A 402 -7.67 -57.75 12.58
C ARG A 402 -7.17 -56.40 12.03
N GLY A 403 -7.88 -55.32 12.36
CA GLY A 403 -7.59 -53.96 11.85
C GLY A 403 -8.84 -53.16 11.51
N ILE A 404 -9.96 -53.82 11.22
CA ILE A 404 -11.22 -53.15 10.84
C ILE A 404 -11.74 -52.19 11.92
N SER A 405 -11.49 -52.46 13.21
CA SER A 405 -11.89 -51.54 14.28
C SER A 405 -11.23 -50.16 14.16
N ALA A 406 -9.98 -50.10 13.66
CA ALA A 406 -9.29 -48.83 13.45
C ALA A 406 -9.89 -48.06 12.27
N LEU A 407 -10.20 -48.76 11.17
CA LEU A 407 -10.87 -48.17 10.00
C LEU A 407 -12.29 -47.70 10.32
N ALA A 408 -13.05 -48.46 11.11
CA ALA A 408 -14.38 -48.05 11.56
C ALA A 408 -14.33 -46.77 12.41
N LYS A 409 -13.30 -46.64 13.28
CA LYS A 409 -13.07 -45.43 14.08
C LYS A 409 -12.66 -44.24 13.21
N GLN A 410 -11.82 -44.46 12.21
CA GLN A 410 -11.43 -43.45 11.22
C GLN A 410 -12.64 -42.95 10.41
N GLU A 411 -13.57 -43.85 10.09
CA GLU A 411 -14.82 -43.54 9.37
C GLU A 411 -15.93 -42.96 10.30
N GLY A 412 -15.69 -42.90 11.62
CA GLY A 412 -16.65 -42.37 12.58
C GLY A 412 -17.88 -43.25 12.82
N ILE A 413 -17.81 -44.56 12.56
CA ILE A 413 -18.94 -45.50 12.74
C ILE A 413 -18.61 -46.66 13.68
N THR A 414 -19.65 -47.37 14.13
CA THR A 414 -19.45 -48.56 14.96
C THR A 414 -18.79 -49.68 14.14
N ARG A 415 -17.95 -50.47 14.82
CA ARG A 415 -17.30 -51.65 14.22
C ARG A 415 -18.31 -52.61 13.58
N GLN A 416 -19.49 -52.77 14.20
CA GLN A 416 -20.53 -53.65 13.70
C GLN A 416 -21.11 -53.14 12.38
N ALA A 417 -21.48 -51.86 12.31
CA ALA A 417 -22.01 -51.25 11.08
C ALA A 417 -20.99 -51.29 9.93
N PHE A 418 -19.71 -51.06 10.22
CA PHE A 418 -18.63 -51.19 9.23
C PHE A 418 -18.50 -52.63 8.71
N SER A 419 -18.54 -53.60 9.63
CA SER A 419 -18.40 -55.03 9.30
C SER A 419 -19.57 -55.55 8.45
N GLU A 420 -20.79 -55.12 8.75
CA GLU A 420 -22.00 -55.51 8.00
C GLU A 420 -21.95 -55.00 6.56
N ASP A 421 -21.48 -53.77 6.36
CA ASP A 421 -21.36 -53.18 5.03
C ASP A 421 -20.26 -53.85 4.19
N VAL A 422 -19.10 -54.12 4.77
CA VAL A 422 -18.02 -54.85 4.10
C VAL A 422 -18.47 -56.25 3.70
N LYS A 423 -19.19 -56.97 4.58
CA LYS A 423 -19.74 -58.30 4.27
C LYS A 423 -20.83 -58.26 3.21
N ALA A 424 -21.66 -57.21 3.19
CA ALA A 424 -22.66 -57.03 2.16
C ALA A 424 -22.03 -56.75 0.79
N HIS A 425 -20.89 -56.05 0.72
CA HIS A 425 -20.12 -55.91 -0.52
C HIS A 425 -19.56 -57.25 -1.00
N ILE A 426 -18.96 -58.04 -0.10
CA ILE A 426 -18.41 -59.37 -0.39
C ILE A 426 -19.49 -60.32 -0.94
N ARG A 427 -20.71 -60.26 -0.40
CA ARG A 427 -21.86 -61.03 -0.91
C ARG A 427 -22.16 -60.69 -2.37
N ARG A 428 -22.19 -59.41 -2.72
CA ARG A 428 -22.42 -58.96 -4.10
C ARG A 428 -21.28 -59.36 -5.04
N LEU A 429 -20.03 -59.25 -4.62
CA LEU A 429 -18.88 -59.68 -5.42
C LEU A 429 -18.93 -61.18 -5.76
N ASN A 430 -19.51 -61.98 -4.86
CA ASN A 430 -19.71 -63.40 -5.06
C ASN A 430 -21.05 -63.76 -5.75
N GLY A 431 -21.78 -62.76 -6.26
CA GLY A 431 -23.02 -62.95 -7.02
C GLY A 431 -24.22 -63.45 -6.19
N ARG A 432 -24.27 -63.12 -4.90
CA ARG A 432 -25.35 -63.51 -3.98
C ARG A 432 -26.19 -62.34 -3.49
#